data_AF-A0A7V2KPZ4-F1
#
_entry.id   AF-A0A7V2KPZ4-F1
#
_cell.length_a   1.000
_cell.length_b   1.000
_cell.length_c   1.000
_cell.angle_alpha   90.00
_cell.angle_beta   90.00
_cell.angle_gamma   90.00
#
_symmetry.space_group_name_H-M   'P 1'
#
loop_
_entity.id
_entity.type
_entity.pdbx_description
1 polymer ?
#
loop_
_entity_poly.entity_id
_entity_poly.type
_entity_poly.pdbx_seq_one_letter_code
_entity_poly.pdbx_strand_id
1 'polypeptide(L)'
;MVETEKPALDFWHDKTPCWQMCHCPESIKNGCPAPKYPSYPCWEIEGTYLKLTDDGTDGKDTSVCQVCRVYKKYGQGKLIEIKLFNRGVDAYFRSLKEKAKVPDK
;
A
#
# COMPACT_ATOMS: atom_id res chain seq x y z
N MET A 1 2.00 -36.94 -3.10
CA MET A 1 1.05 -36.06 -2.41
C MET A 1 1.70 -34.70 -2.39
N VAL A 2 1.27 -33.79 -3.25
CA VAL A 2 1.85 -32.44 -3.29
C VAL A 2 1.32 -31.71 -2.06
N GLU A 3 2.21 -31.39 -1.14
CA GLU A 3 1.92 -30.50 -0.02
C GLU A 3 1.40 -29.18 -0.61
N THR A 4 0.10 -28.97 -0.50
CA THR A 4 -0.54 -27.69 -0.82
C THR A 4 -0.01 -26.67 0.17
N GLU A 5 1.03 -25.96 -0.25
CA GLU A 5 1.51 -24.73 0.35
C GLU A 5 0.27 -23.86 0.59
N LYS A 6 -0.10 -23.62 1.85
CA LYS A 6 -1.22 -22.74 2.20
C LYS A 6 -1.01 -21.43 1.43
N PRO A 7 -1.88 -21.03 0.50
CA PRO A 7 -1.72 -19.76 -0.18
C PRO A 7 -1.72 -18.70 0.92
N ALA A 8 -0.63 -17.94 1.01
CA ALA A 8 -0.47 -16.89 2.00
C ALA A 8 -1.71 -16.01 1.92
N LEU A 9 -2.58 -16.09 2.94
CA LEU A 9 -3.94 -15.55 2.92
C LEU A 9 -4.00 -14.18 2.26
N ASP A 10 -4.44 -14.14 1.01
CA ASP A 10 -4.71 -12.90 0.30
C ASP A 10 -5.94 -12.27 0.97
N PHE A 11 -5.75 -11.18 1.73
CA PHE A 11 -6.86 -10.45 2.35
C PHE A 11 -7.93 -10.07 1.31
N TRP A 12 -7.49 -9.90 0.05
CA TRP A 12 -8.31 -9.48 -1.09
C TRP A 12 -8.96 -10.62 -1.89
N HIS A 13 -8.79 -11.90 -1.54
CA HIS A 13 -9.27 -13.03 -2.38
C HIS A 13 -10.75 -12.90 -2.82
N ASP A 14 -11.64 -12.53 -1.89
CA ASP A 14 -13.07 -12.32 -2.14
C ASP A 14 -13.48 -10.83 -2.07
N LYS A 15 -12.54 -9.91 -2.30
CA LYS A 15 -12.76 -8.47 -2.13
C LYS A 15 -12.17 -7.69 -3.29
N THR A 16 -12.74 -6.52 -3.57
CA THR A 16 -12.16 -5.61 -4.56
C THR A 16 -11.04 -4.81 -3.92
N PRO A 17 -9.78 -4.94 -4.36
CA PRO A 17 -8.67 -4.19 -3.80
C PRO A 17 -8.75 -2.70 -4.09
N CYS A 18 -8.03 -1.90 -3.30
CA CYS A 18 -8.18 -0.45 -3.34
C CYS A 18 -7.87 0.16 -4.72
N TRP A 19 -6.86 -0.36 -5.44
CA TRP A 19 -6.47 0.15 -6.75
C TRP A 19 -7.53 -0.10 -7.82
N GLN A 20 -8.27 -1.19 -7.71
CA GLN A 20 -9.37 -1.50 -8.63
C GLN A 20 -10.62 -0.70 -8.29
N MET A 21 -10.90 -0.51 -7.00
CA MET A 21 -12.08 0.22 -6.54
C MET A 21 -11.95 1.75 -6.68
N CYS A 22 -10.74 2.29 -6.54
CA CYS A 22 -10.43 3.70 -6.74
C CYS A 22 -9.97 4.02 -8.16
N HIS A 23 -9.95 3.04 -9.07
CA HIS A 23 -9.47 3.20 -10.46
C HIS A 23 -8.10 3.89 -10.55
N CYS A 24 -7.16 3.47 -9.70
CA CYS A 24 -5.82 4.04 -9.68
C CYS A 24 -5.14 3.86 -11.05
N PRO A 25 -4.55 4.92 -11.64
CA PRO A 25 -3.82 4.80 -12.89
C PRO A 25 -2.57 3.94 -12.72
N GLU A 26 -2.08 3.37 -13.83
CA GLU A 26 -1.03 2.35 -13.81
C GLU A 26 0.29 2.85 -13.19
N SER A 27 0.64 4.12 -13.43
CA SER A 27 1.79 4.79 -12.82
C SER A 27 1.75 4.75 -11.28
N ILE A 28 0.55 4.88 -10.70
CA ILE A 28 0.34 4.80 -9.26
C ILE A 28 0.34 3.35 -8.78
N LYS A 29 -0.26 2.44 -9.55
CA LYS A 29 -0.28 1.01 -9.23
C LYS A 29 1.13 0.42 -9.16
N ASN A 30 2.04 0.84 -10.04
CA ASN A 30 3.44 0.38 -10.06
C ASN A 30 4.24 0.81 -8.83
N GLY A 31 3.99 2.03 -8.35
CA GLY A 31 4.60 2.53 -7.10
C GLY A 31 3.94 1.94 -5.85
N CYS A 32 2.64 1.60 -5.91
CA CYS A 32 1.86 1.22 -4.74
C CYS A 32 2.31 -0.13 -4.15
N PRO A 33 2.52 -0.22 -2.83
CA PRO A 33 2.87 -1.48 -2.17
C PRO A 33 1.67 -2.43 -2.02
N ALA A 34 0.45 -1.91 -2.05
CA ALA A 34 -0.76 -2.71 -1.83
C ALA A 34 -0.91 -3.92 -2.79
N PRO A 35 -0.66 -3.80 -4.11
CA PRO A 35 -0.66 -4.96 -5.00
C PRO A 35 0.52 -5.91 -4.80
N LYS A 36 1.63 -5.45 -4.20
CA LYS A 36 2.82 -6.27 -3.90
C LYS A 36 2.65 -7.08 -2.62
N TYR A 37 1.76 -6.65 -1.73
CA TYR A 37 1.50 -7.27 -0.42
C TYR A 37 0.00 -7.54 -0.24
N PRO A 38 -0.59 -8.45 -1.04
CA PRO A 38 -2.03 -8.71 -1.05
C PRO A 38 -2.56 -9.34 0.24
N SER A 39 -1.68 -9.87 1.09
CA SER A 39 -2.03 -10.34 2.44
C SER A 39 -2.41 -9.21 3.41
N TYR A 40 -2.12 -7.96 3.06
CA TYR A 40 -2.45 -6.79 3.87
C TYR A 40 -3.46 -5.87 3.15
N PRO A 41 -4.44 -5.34 3.87
CA PRO A 41 -5.23 -4.24 3.36
C PRO A 41 -4.38 -2.97 3.23
N CYS A 42 -4.71 -2.12 2.26
CA CYS A 42 -3.95 -0.92 1.95
C CYS A 42 -3.83 0.06 3.12
N TRP A 43 -4.81 0.09 4.03
CA TRP A 43 -4.76 0.98 5.19
C TRP A 43 -3.72 0.54 6.23
N GLU A 44 -3.37 -0.75 6.32
CA GLU A 44 -2.34 -1.29 7.23
C GLU A 44 -0.92 -1.22 6.63
N ILE A 45 -0.77 -0.73 5.40
CA ILE A 45 0.51 -0.58 4.72
C ILE A 45 0.93 0.89 4.72
N GLU A 46 2.17 1.17 5.11
CA GLU A 46 2.77 2.50 5.00
C GLU A 46 2.96 2.91 3.54
N GLY A 47 2.80 4.20 3.25
CA GLY A 47 3.16 4.76 1.94
C GLY A 47 2.27 4.26 0.82
N THR A 48 1.03 3.87 1.07
CA THR A 48 0.05 3.73 -0.01
C THR A 48 -0.30 5.08 -0.60
N TYR A 49 -0.58 5.14 -1.90
CA TYR A 49 -0.81 6.39 -2.64
C TYR A 49 -1.72 7.41 -1.93
N LEU A 50 -2.84 6.96 -1.35
CA LEU A 50 -3.78 7.84 -0.66
C LEU A 50 -3.16 8.56 0.56
N LYS A 51 -2.13 7.98 1.16
CA LYS A 51 -1.41 8.52 2.32
C LYS A 51 -0.23 9.41 1.93
N LEU A 52 0.09 9.53 0.64
CA LEU A 52 1.14 10.43 0.17
C LEU A 52 0.49 11.80 -0.05
N THR A 53 0.88 12.78 0.76
CA THR A 53 0.54 14.18 0.51
C THR A 53 1.53 14.80 -0.48
N ASP A 54 1.19 15.97 -1.04
CA ASP A 54 2.08 16.73 -1.94
C ASP A 54 3.44 17.05 -1.28
N ASP A 55 3.43 17.27 0.04
CA ASP A 55 4.64 17.43 0.86
C ASP A 55 5.46 16.15 1.07
N GLY A 56 5.04 15.00 0.51
CA GLY A 56 5.75 13.74 0.63
C GLY A 56 5.82 13.21 2.06
N THR A 57 4.77 13.42 2.86
CA THR A 57 4.69 12.84 4.21
C THR A 57 4.95 11.32 4.17
N ASP A 58 5.55 10.77 5.23
CA ASP A 58 6.01 9.38 5.40
C ASP A 58 5.03 8.26 4.99
N GLY A 59 3.79 8.59 4.63
CA GLY A 59 2.76 7.61 4.30
C GLY A 59 2.23 6.88 5.52
N LYS A 60 2.39 7.48 6.70
CA LYS A 60 1.96 6.97 8.01
C LYS A 60 0.61 7.52 8.46
N ASP A 61 0.13 8.62 7.86
CA ASP A 61 -1.17 9.16 8.21
C ASP A 61 -2.28 8.20 7.77
N THR A 62 -3.00 7.66 8.76
CA THR A 62 -4.13 6.77 8.54
C THR A 62 -5.47 7.50 8.61
N SER A 63 -5.47 8.79 8.96
CA SER A 63 -6.67 9.64 9.07
C SER A 63 -7.41 9.69 7.74
N VAL A 64 -6.68 9.84 6.62
CA VAL A 64 -7.25 9.80 5.26
C VAL A 64 -7.92 8.46 4.92
N CYS A 65 -7.49 7.36 5.55
CA CYS A 65 -8.09 6.05 5.32
C CYS A 65 -9.47 5.93 5.97
N GLN A 66 -9.78 6.67 7.04
CA GLN A 66 -11.10 6.61 7.71
C GLN A 66 -12.23 7.10 6.78
N VAL A 67 -11.94 8.04 5.89
CA VAL A 67 -12.91 8.55 4.90
C VAL A 67 -12.89 7.78 3.58
N CYS A 68 -11.88 6.92 3.36
CA CYS A 68 -11.70 6.16 2.13
C CYS A 68 -12.84 5.15 1.92
N ARG A 69 -13.37 5.12 0.68
CA ARG A 69 -14.46 4.21 0.28
C ARG A 69 -14.13 2.74 0.54
N VAL A 70 -12.87 2.35 0.36
CA VAL A 70 -12.40 0.96 0.53
C VAL A 70 -12.43 0.56 2.00
N TYR A 71 -11.92 1.42 2.88
CA TYR A 71 -11.93 1.19 4.32
C TYR A 71 -13.35 1.25 4.91
N LYS A 72 -14.20 2.17 4.44
CA LYS A 72 -15.63 2.16 4.79
C LYS A 72 -16.32 0.84 4.42
N LYS A 73 -15.91 0.22 3.31
CA LYS A 73 -16.48 -1.05 2.83
C LYS A 73 -15.94 -2.28 3.57
N TYR A 74 -14.65 -2.30 3.89
CA TYR A 74 -13.96 -3.52 4.36
C TYR A 74 -13.26 -3.39 5.72
N GLY A 75 -12.99 -2.18 6.18
CA GLY A 75 -12.27 -1.90 7.44
C GLY A 75 -13.13 -1.97 8.70
N GLN A 76 -14.46 -2.01 8.56
CA GLN A 76 -15.42 -2.21 9.67
C GLN A 76 -15.28 -1.18 10.82
N GLY A 77 -14.71 0.00 10.56
CA GLY A 77 -14.48 1.03 11.59
C GLY A 77 -13.44 0.66 12.65
N LYS A 78 -12.62 -0.38 12.42
CA LYS A 78 -11.55 -0.80 13.35
C LYS A 78 -10.39 0.19 13.32
N LEU A 79 -9.79 0.48 14.47
CA LEU A 79 -8.58 1.29 14.54
C LEU A 79 -7.55 0.83 13.50
N ILE A 80 -7.02 1.79 12.75
CA ILE A 80 -6.07 1.52 11.67
C ILE A 80 -4.67 1.54 12.26
N GLU A 81 -4.05 0.38 12.32
CA GLU A 81 -2.66 0.21 12.72
C GLU A 81 -1.81 -0.16 11.50
N ILE A 82 -0.71 0.54 11.29
CA ILE A 82 0.24 0.17 10.23
C ILE A 82 1.04 -1.05 10.70
N LYS A 83 1.02 -2.10 9.87
CA LYS A 83 1.73 -3.35 10.11
C LYS A 83 2.94 -3.51 9.19
N LEU A 84 2.94 -2.83 8.05
CA LEU A 84 4.02 -2.90 7.08
C LEU A 84 4.70 -1.54 6.91
N PHE A 85 5.91 -1.40 7.44
CA PHE A 85 6.74 -0.18 7.42
C PHE A 85 7.90 -0.29 6.42
N ASN A 86 8.44 0.85 5.95
CA ASN A 86 9.58 0.98 5.03
C ASN A 86 9.46 0.18 3.73
N ARG A 87 8.24 -0.23 3.37
CA ARG A 87 7.94 -0.99 2.14
C ARG A 87 6.95 -0.25 1.24
N GLY A 88 6.64 0.99 1.58
CA GLY A 88 5.69 1.85 0.89
C GLY A 88 6.23 2.52 -0.37
N VAL A 89 5.37 3.32 -1.02
CA VAL A 89 5.75 4.18 -2.14
C VAL A 89 6.88 5.16 -1.74
N ASP A 90 6.91 5.63 -0.49
CA ASP A 90 8.00 6.49 0.00
C ASP A 90 9.37 5.79 -0.05
N ALA A 91 9.45 4.52 0.38
CA ALA A 91 10.69 3.74 0.27
C ALA A 91 11.13 3.57 -1.19
N TYR A 92 10.18 3.45 -2.12
CA TYR A 92 10.46 3.45 -3.56
C TYR A 92 11.00 4.80 -4.04
N PHE A 93 10.37 5.92 -3.67
CA PHE A 93 10.86 7.26 -4.02
C PHE A 93 12.21 7.60 -3.38
N ARG A 94 12.43 7.19 -2.13
CA ARG A 94 13.72 7.33 -1.43
C ARG A 94 14.81 6.54 -2.13
N SER A 95 14.53 5.28 -2.50
CA SER A 95 15.45 4.47 -3.29
C SER A 95 15.77 5.09 -4.65
N LEU A 96 14.80 5.73 -5.31
CA LEU A 96 15.03 6.47 -6.55
C LEU A 96 15.88 7.73 -6.33
N LYS A 97 15.61 8.51 -5.29
CA LYS A 97 16.40 9.69 -4.92
C LYS A 97 17.84 9.33 -4.55
N GLU A 98 18.05 8.22 -3.84
CA GLU A 98 19.39 7.71 -3.51
C GLU A 98 20.13 7.25 -4.76
N LYS A 99 19.47 6.51 -5.67
CA LYS A 99 20.06 6.10 -6.95
C LYS A 99 20.37 7.29 -7.86
N ALA A 100 19.56 8.35 -7.83
CA ALA A 100 19.82 9.59 -8.56
C ALA A 100 20.94 10.46 -7.93
N LYS A 101 21.34 10.18 -6.68
CA LYS A 101 22.42 10.86 -5.96
C LYS A 101 23.80 10.20 -6.10
N VAL A 102 23.91 9.07 -6.79
CA VAL A 102 25.21 8.48 -7.14
C VAL A 102 25.59 9.00 -8.54
N PRO A 103 26.38 10.08 -8.66
CA PRO A 103 27.12 10.31 -9.89
C PRO A 103 28.14 9.18 -10.01
N ASP A 104 28.06 8.48 -11.13
CA ASP A 104 29.10 7.60 -11.66
C ASP A 104 30.47 8.26 -11.46
N LYS A 105 31.31 7.66 -10.61
CA LYS A 105 32.73 7.97 -10.54
C LYS A 105 33.53 6.79 -10.07
#